data_AF-A0A0H5SK19-F1
#
_entry.id   AF-A0A0H5SK19-F1
#
_cell.length_a   1.000
_cell.length_b   1.000
_cell.length_c   1.000
_cell.angle_alpha   90.00
_cell.angle_beta   90.00
_cell.angle_gamma   90.00
#
_symmetry.space_group_name_H-M   'P 1'
#
loop_
_entity.id
_entity.type
_entity.pdbx_description
1 polymer ?
#
loop_
_entity_poly.entity_id
_entity_poly.type
_entity_poly.pdbx_seq_one_letter_code
_entity_poly.pdbx_strand_id
1 'polypeptide(L)'
;MATKRINLSFSMDREDDARVYNILSAQKYKTDYVIKAVLSYIGERDKGFDKEIVKQAVKEAIAECGGITIENKGKENDSCIQHELPDDIFDMFDNL
;
A
#
# COMPACT_ATOMS: atom_id res chain seq x y z
N MET A 1 -34.78 -5.53 11.42
CA MET A 1 -33.34 -5.69 11.69
C MET A 1 -33.09 -5.40 13.16
N ALA A 2 -32.32 -6.24 13.86
CA ALA A 2 -31.96 -6.00 15.26
C ALA A 2 -30.74 -5.07 15.34
N THR A 3 -30.81 -4.04 16.20
CA THR A 3 -29.67 -3.15 16.46
C THR A 3 -29.02 -3.57 17.79
N LYS A 4 -27.70 -3.79 17.77
CA LYS A 4 -26.89 -3.98 18.98
C LYS A 4 -25.97 -2.77 19.17
N ARG A 5 -25.72 -2.37 20.41
CA ARG A 5 -24.86 -1.23 20.76
C ARG A 5 -23.67 -1.72 21.55
N ILE A 6 -22.52 -1.07 21.35
CA ILE A 6 -21.32 -1.26 22.16
C ILE A 6 -21.06 0.03 22.93
N ASN A 7 -20.60 -0.08 24.18
CA ASN A 7 -20.17 1.08 24.96
C ASN A 7 -18.64 1.17 24.92
N LEU A 8 -18.13 2.38 24.71
CA LEU A 8 -16.70 2.68 24.71
C LEU A 8 -16.41 3.70 25.81
N SER A 9 -15.30 3.52 26.53
CA SER A 9 -14.78 4.50 27.49
C SER A 9 -13.40 4.97 27.05
N PHE A 10 -13.16 6.28 27.17
CA PHE A 10 -11.89 6.91 26.81
C PHE A 10 -11.32 7.56 28.07
N SER A 11 -10.05 7.30 28.38
CA SER A 11 -9.35 8.02 29.45
C SER A 11 -8.88 9.38 28.92
N MET A 12 -9.13 10.46 29.65
CA MET A 12 -8.62 11.78 29.25
C MET A 12 -7.14 11.98 29.61
N ASP A 13 -6.57 11.08 30.41
CA ASP A 13 -5.15 11.09 30.80
C ASP A 13 -4.26 10.41 29.75
N ARG A 14 -4.84 9.63 28.83
CA ARG A 14 -4.13 8.99 27.72
C ARG A 14 -4.33 9.83 26.46
N GLU A 15 -3.22 10.32 25.90
CA GLU A 15 -3.25 11.23 24.75
C GLU A 15 -4.05 10.67 23.56
N ASP A 16 -3.81 9.41 23.19
CA ASP A 16 -4.51 8.76 22.09
C ASP A 16 -6.02 8.63 22.34
N ASP A 17 -6.41 8.26 23.56
CA ASP A 17 -7.81 8.12 23.94
C ASP A 17 -8.52 9.48 23.87
N ALA A 18 -7.91 10.53 24.40
CA ALA A 18 -8.44 11.89 24.35
C ALA A 18 -8.56 12.40 22.91
N ARG A 19 -7.56 12.13 22.07
CA ARG A 19 -7.56 12.49 20.65
C ARG A 19 -8.68 11.77 19.89
N VAL A 20 -8.80 10.46 20.03
CA VAL A 20 -9.86 9.66 19.39
C VAL A 20 -11.23 10.09 19.90
N TYR A 21 -11.38 10.34 21.20
CA TYR A 21 -12.62 10.86 21.77
C TYR A 21 -13.04 12.17 21.10
N ASN A 22 -12.12 13.14 20.97
CA ASN A 22 -12.40 14.44 20.36
C ASN A 22 -12.78 14.33 18.87
N ILE A 23 -12.13 13.42 18.14
CA ILE A 23 -12.48 13.14 16.74
C ILE A 23 -13.90 12.58 16.65
N LEU A 24 -14.21 11.54 17.45
CA LEU A 24 -15.51 10.88 17.42
C LEU A 24 -16.63 11.80 17.94
N SER A 25 -16.37 12.60 18.97
CA SER A 25 -17.35 13.51 19.58
C SER A 25 -17.86 14.53 18.56
N ALA A 26 -16.96 15.04 17.70
CA ALA A 26 -17.27 15.98 16.62
C ALA A 26 -18.06 15.38 15.44
N GLN A 27 -18.10 14.04 15.29
CA GLN A 27 -18.83 13.41 14.19
C GLN A 27 -20.35 13.37 14.45
N LYS A 28 -21.13 13.81 13.45
CA LYS A 28 -22.60 13.72 13.46
C LYS A 28 -23.10 12.26 13.44
N TYR A 29 -22.41 11.40 12.69
CA TYR A 29 -22.76 9.98 12.52
C TYR A 29 -21.62 9.07 13.01
N LYS A 30 -21.47 8.97 14.34
CA LYS A 30 -20.34 8.28 15.00
C LYS A 30 -20.20 6.81 14.58
N THR A 31 -21.32 6.07 14.55
CA THR A 31 -21.31 4.65 14.19
C THR A 31 -20.84 4.44 12.74
N ASP A 32 -21.29 5.26 11.79
CA ASP A 32 -20.87 5.18 10.39
C ASP A 32 -19.37 5.50 10.23
N TYR A 33 -18.90 6.53 10.94
CA TYR A 33 -17.48 6.88 10.97
C TYR A 33 -16.62 5.71 11.49
N VAL A 34 -17.02 5.09 12.60
CA VAL A 34 -16.31 3.93 13.18
C VAL A 34 -16.34 2.74 12.22
N ILE A 35 -17.47 2.46 11.57
CA ILE A 35 -17.56 1.37 10.56
C ILE A 35 -16.54 1.61 9.44
N LYS A 36 -16.51 2.81 8.87
CA LYS A 36 -15.57 3.15 7.79
C LYS A 36 -14.12 3.06 8.27
N ALA A 37 -13.80 3.64 9.42
CA ALA A 37 -12.44 3.60 9.96
C ALA A 37 -11.96 2.17 10.23
N VAL A 38 -12.80 1.32 10.83
CA VAL A 38 -12.47 -0.09 11.12
C VAL A 38 -12.34 -0.90 9.84
N LEU A 39 -13.26 -0.75 8.89
CA LEU A 39 -13.19 -1.47 7.61
C LEU A 39 -12.01 -1.01 6.76
N SER A 40 -11.66 0.28 6.74
CA SER A 40 -10.46 0.77 6.08
C SER A 40 -9.21 0.24 6.76
N TYR A 41 -9.15 0.25 8.08
CA TYR A 41 -7.98 -0.24 8.81
C TYR A 41 -7.77 -1.75 8.67
N ILE A 42 -8.85 -2.54 8.70
CA ILE A 42 -8.77 -3.98 8.42
C ILE A 42 -8.50 -4.22 6.94
N GLY A 43 -9.15 -3.48 6.04
CA GLY A 43 -8.96 -3.60 4.59
C GLY A 43 -7.56 -3.18 4.12
N GLU A 44 -6.92 -2.22 4.78
CA GLU A 44 -5.52 -1.85 4.58
C GLU A 44 -4.55 -2.84 5.22
N ARG A 45 -4.99 -3.60 6.24
CA ARG A 45 -4.20 -4.72 6.80
C ARG A 45 -4.36 -6.02 6.03
N ASP A 46 -5.52 -6.29 5.43
CA ASP A 46 -5.79 -7.44 4.56
C ASP A 46 -5.22 -7.23 3.15
N LYS A 47 -5.17 -5.97 2.70
CA LYS A 47 -4.27 -5.56 1.62
C LYS A 47 -2.87 -5.38 2.19
N GLY A 48 -2.27 -6.50 2.64
CA GLY A 48 -0.83 -6.53 2.89
C GLY A 48 -0.15 -5.84 1.72
N PHE A 49 0.80 -4.94 2.01
CA PHE A 49 1.54 -4.13 1.03
C PHE A 49 1.73 -4.94 -0.25
N ASP A 50 0.93 -4.61 -1.27
CA ASP A 50 0.79 -5.48 -2.43
C ASP A 50 2.02 -5.26 -3.30
N LYS A 51 3.06 -6.03 -2.99
CA LYS A 51 4.35 -5.98 -3.68
C LYS A 51 4.16 -6.15 -5.18
N GLU A 52 3.15 -6.90 -5.61
CA GLU A 52 2.83 -7.08 -7.02
C GLU A 52 2.30 -5.79 -7.65
N ILE A 53 1.51 -4.98 -6.94
CA ILE A 53 1.11 -3.65 -7.42
C ILE A 53 2.34 -2.74 -7.58
N VAL A 54 3.30 -2.79 -6.65
CA VAL A 54 4.54 -2.00 -6.74
C VAL A 54 5.41 -2.48 -7.90
N LYS A 55 5.61 -3.80 -8.03
CA LYS A 55 6.34 -4.42 -9.14
C LYS A 55 5.71 -4.03 -10.48
N GLN A 56 4.38 -4.09 -10.58
CA GLN A 56 3.64 -3.74 -11.79
C GLN A 56 3.78 -2.25 -12.15
N ALA A 57 3.62 -1.34 -11.18
CA ALA A 57 3.78 0.09 -11.41
C ALA A 57 5.19 0.45 -11.89
N VAL A 58 6.23 -0.20 -11.37
CA VAL A 58 7.62 0.02 -11.80
C VAL A 58 7.87 -0.56 -13.19
N LYS A 59 7.32 -1.74 -13.53
CA LYS A 59 7.36 -2.29 -14.90
C LYS A 59 6.73 -1.34 -15.91
N GLU A 60 5.56 -0.79 -15.58
CA GLU A 60 4.85 0.16 -16.44
C GLU A 60 5.66 1.46 -16.65
N ALA A 61 6.23 2.02 -15.59
CA ALA A 61 7.07 3.22 -15.69
C ALA A 61 8.33 2.99 -16.54
N ILE A 62 8.99 1.84 -16.39
CA ILE A 62 10.15 1.47 -17.21
C ILE A 62 9.75 1.36 -18.68
N ALA A 63 8.64 0.71 -19.00
CA ALA A 63 8.15 0.57 -20.36
C ALA A 63 7.79 1.93 -20.99
N GLU A 64 7.15 2.82 -20.24
CA GLU A 64 6.79 4.18 -20.69
C GLU A 64 8.04 5.05 -20.91
N CYS A 65 9.09 4.89 -20.10
CA CYS A 65 10.36 5.59 -20.26
C CYS A 65 11.30 5.03 -21.36
N GLY A 66 10.83 4.05 -22.15
CA GLY A 66 11.61 3.47 -23.26
C GLY A 66 12.46 2.24 -22.87
N GLY A 67 12.17 1.61 -21.74
CA GLY A 67 12.86 0.41 -21.25
C GLY A 67 14.21 0.71 -20.59
N ILE A 68 14.83 -0.31 -20.01
CA ILE A 68 16.24 -0.25 -19.58
C ILE A 68 17.09 -0.86 -20.69
N THR A 69 18.09 -0.13 -21.18
CA THR A 69 19.08 -0.63 -22.12
C THR A 69 20.24 -1.22 -21.33
N ILE A 70 20.44 -2.54 -21.40
CA ILE A 70 21.62 -3.19 -20.84
C ILE A 70 22.65 -3.35 -21.96
N GLU A 71 23.79 -2.66 -21.83
CA GLU A 71 24.93 -2.91 -22.71
C GLU A 71 25.53 -4.28 -22.37
N ASN A 72 25.34 -5.27 -23.24
CA ASN A 72 26.05 -6.54 -23.19
C ASN A 72 27.55 -6.31 -23.44
N LYS A 73 28.34 -6.07 -22.39
CA LYS A 73 29.81 -6.08 -22.46
C LYS A 73 30.32 -7.53 -22.47
N GLY A 74 30.07 -8.23 -23.56
CA GLY A 74 30.43 -9.64 -23.71
C GLY A 74 30.47 -10.11 -25.16
N LYS A 75 31.56 -9.75 -25.85
CA LYS A 75 32.16 -10.40 -27.05
C LYS A 75 31.29 -10.59 -28.31
N GLU A 76 31.76 -9.91 -29.36
CA GLU A 76 31.68 -10.24 -30.80
C GLU A 76 30.33 -10.02 -31.52
N ASN A 77 30.26 -8.86 -32.19
CA ASN A 77 29.73 -8.65 -33.55
C ASN A 77 28.26 -8.98 -33.89
N ASP A 78 27.33 -8.81 -32.95
CA ASP A 78 25.95 -8.47 -33.34
C ASP A 78 25.24 -7.74 -32.19
N SER A 79 25.36 -6.41 -32.15
CA SER A 79 24.75 -5.60 -31.09
C SER A 79 23.26 -5.38 -31.39
N CYS A 80 22.47 -6.44 -31.29
CA CYS A 80 21.04 -6.29 -31.09
C CYS A 80 20.82 -5.78 -29.65
N ILE A 81 20.35 -4.54 -29.53
CA ILE A 81 19.90 -3.99 -28.26
C ILE A 81 18.68 -4.81 -27.82
N GLN A 82 18.90 -5.78 -26.93
CA GLN A 82 17.82 -6.49 -26.26
C GLN A 82 17.31 -5.60 -25.12
N HIS A 83 16.09 -5.08 -25.30
CA HIS A 83 15.30 -4.45 -24.24
C HIS A 83 14.72 -5.52 -23.31
N GLU A 84 15.59 -6.32 -22.68
CA GLU A 84 15.16 -7.30 -21.68
C GLU A 84 15.58 -6.79 -20.32
N LEU A 85 14.58 -6.31 -19.57
CA LEU A 85 14.69 -6.04 -18.15
C LEU A 85 14.81 -7.40 -17.46
N PRO A 86 15.92 -7.71 -16.75
CA PRO A 86 16.04 -8.96 -16.01
C PRO A 86 14.90 -9.07 -15.01
N ASP A 87 14.18 -10.19 -15.04
CA ASP A 87 13.01 -10.43 -14.18
C ASP A 87 13.38 -10.31 -12.69
N ASP A 88 14.60 -10.70 -12.34
CA ASP A 88 15.19 -10.70 -11.01
C ASP A 88 15.42 -9.30 -10.40
N ILE A 89 15.33 -8.21 -11.20
CA ILE A 89 15.47 -6.83 -10.68
C ILE A 89 14.40 -6.55 -9.63
N PHE A 90 13.21 -7.15 -9.77
CA PHE A 90 12.10 -6.90 -8.86
C PHE A 90 12.18 -7.70 -7.57
N ASP A 91 13.13 -8.63 -7.43
CA ASP A 91 13.31 -9.42 -6.21
C ASP A 91 13.81 -8.55 -5.05
N MET A 92 14.33 -7.34 -5.31
CA MET A 92 14.65 -6.37 -4.27
C MET A 92 13.42 -5.96 -3.43
N PHE A 93 12.21 -6.07 -3.99
CA PHE A 93 10.95 -5.80 -3.29
C PHE A 93 10.52 -6.96 -2.39
N ASP A 94 11.15 -8.13 -2.48
CA ASP A 94 10.80 -9.26 -1.63
C ASP A 94 11.28 -9.07 -0.18
N ASN A 95 12.24 -8.16 0.06
CA ASN A 95 12.74 -7.78 1.38
C ASN A 95 11.99 -6.58 2.04
N LEU A 96 10.96 -6.02 1.38
CA LEU A 96 10.08 -4.96 1.90
C LEU A 96 8.96 -5.50 2.79
#